data_AF-A0AAN8INX2-F1
#
_entry.id   AF-A0AAN8INX2-F1
#
_cell.length_a   1.000
_cell.length_b   1.000
_cell.length_c   1.000
_cell.angle_alpha   90.00
_cell.angle_beta   90.00
_cell.angle_gamma   90.00
#
_symmetry.space_group_name_H-M   'P 1'
#
loop_
_entity.id
_entity.type
_entity.pdbx_description
1 polymer ?
#
loop_
_entity_poly.entity_id
_entity_poly.type
_entity_poly.pdbx_seq_one_letter_code
_entity_poly.pdbx_strand_id
1 'polypeptide(L)'
;MRMRERSSTSLRTAASAAIAPHRIPLFRTMYIVAGTILFFFLNLYFIYMYVQNQTDDALEETVELQEPLQPQPLHPGAPLPVSSLYSCNITDPLALSALARVKTESCMKKITDAACRLKNGAFHDRFPESQCGNHDSLLIDLHVGCFEDHKSNRTLNGFSYDFKDDNSAAKCRSFCYRAGFVYYGLEFGRECFCGDSVSSKPLSQTKCSTYKCSGNDSQFCGGFNAIDVFHTGLKRAHLMPKAVFESDSYVRTKRPRILFLLQLNGRNERQVKRLLKALYSPYHYYYIHVDQRQLYMLTEMKAVAAKVANVFVAPDAHSTIWGGASLLTMVQDTIRQSIALPSISDWDYLVNLSESDFPVMTLQEFETQLHANLGKSYMSSHGYNAARFIQKQGFDFVFVECENRMWRIGKRDEFPRNLRIDGGSDWIVLHREFAEYSISDEDLPTKLRALFSSIILPVESFFHTLSYNSRFCERSIGSNLRLTNWNRKQ
;
A
#
# COMPACT_ATOMS: atom_id res chain seq x y z
N MET A 1 -36.62 -40.72 -37.19
CA MET A 1 -37.70 -40.87 -36.18
C MET A 1 -37.78 -39.55 -35.41
N ARG A 2 -38.61 -38.54 -35.78
CA ARG A 2 -40.09 -38.38 -35.71
C ARG A 2 -40.62 -38.53 -34.26
N MET A 3 -41.35 -37.60 -33.63
CA MET A 3 -42.12 -36.38 -34.01
C MET A 3 -42.12 -35.38 -32.83
N ARG A 4 -41.95 -34.04 -33.00
CA ARG A 4 -42.90 -32.95 -33.38
C ARG A 4 -44.03 -32.68 -32.35
N GLU A 5 -43.98 -31.57 -31.61
CA GLU A 5 -44.55 -30.22 -31.85
C GLU A 5 -46.03 -30.04 -31.42
N ARG A 6 -46.33 -29.09 -30.51
CA ARG A 6 -47.09 -27.84 -30.81
C ARG A 6 -47.41 -26.99 -29.57
N SER A 7 -47.46 -25.68 -29.82
CA SER A 7 -47.73 -24.57 -28.90
C SER A 7 -49.17 -24.03 -29.00
N SER A 8 -49.60 -23.40 -27.89
CA SER A 8 -50.39 -22.15 -27.71
C SER A 8 -51.68 -21.85 -28.51
N THR A 9 -52.76 -21.49 -27.78
CA THR A 9 -53.53 -20.21 -27.81
C THR A 9 -54.70 -20.27 -26.79
N SER A 10 -54.74 -19.40 -25.76
CA SER A 10 -55.52 -18.15 -25.59
C SER A 10 -57.03 -18.28 -25.26
N LEU A 11 -57.44 -17.76 -24.08
CA LEU A 11 -58.69 -16.98 -23.92
C LEU A 11 -58.73 -16.18 -22.59
N ARG A 12 -59.06 -14.88 -22.70
CA ARG A 12 -59.43 -13.88 -21.66
C ARG A 12 -60.88 -14.16 -21.18
N THR A 13 -61.48 -13.67 -20.07
CA THR A 13 -61.38 -12.41 -19.30
C THR A 13 -62.22 -12.51 -17.98
N ALA A 14 -61.75 -11.82 -16.92
CA ALA A 14 -62.42 -11.07 -15.84
C ALA A 14 -63.62 -11.63 -15.01
N ALA A 15 -63.46 -11.63 -13.68
CA ALA A 15 -64.24 -10.82 -12.73
C ALA A 15 -63.66 -10.90 -11.30
N SER A 16 -63.70 -9.78 -10.57
CA SER A 16 -63.21 -9.57 -9.20
C SER A 16 -64.38 -9.49 -8.21
N ALA A 17 -64.23 -9.99 -6.97
CA ALA A 17 -65.14 -9.70 -5.86
C ALA A 17 -64.42 -9.72 -4.50
N ALA A 18 -64.84 -8.78 -3.64
CA ALA A 18 -64.15 -8.22 -2.48
C ALA A 18 -64.12 -9.10 -1.21
N ILE A 19 -63.09 -8.89 -0.38
CA ILE A 19 -63.03 -9.27 1.04
C ILE A 19 -62.96 -7.99 1.89
N ALA A 20 -63.78 -7.94 2.94
CA ALA A 20 -64.07 -6.78 3.78
C ALA A 20 -62.87 -6.30 4.65
N PRO A 21 -62.78 -4.99 4.97
CA PRO A 21 -61.74 -4.47 5.85
C PRO A 21 -62.09 -4.65 7.34
N HIS A 22 -61.17 -5.24 8.10
CA HIS A 22 -61.19 -5.22 9.56
C HIS A 22 -61.02 -3.79 10.09
N ARG A 23 -62.04 -3.26 10.77
CA ARG A 23 -61.94 -2.03 11.55
C ARG A 23 -61.08 -2.25 12.80
N ILE A 24 -59.86 -1.73 12.79
CA ILE A 24 -59.04 -1.55 14.00
C ILE A 24 -59.57 -0.29 14.73
N PRO A 25 -59.84 -0.33 16.05
CA PRO A 25 -60.40 0.81 16.76
C PRO A 25 -59.40 1.98 16.79
N LEU A 26 -59.77 3.09 16.15
CA LEU A 26 -59.03 4.36 16.02
C LEU A 26 -58.44 4.89 17.34
N PHE A 27 -59.01 4.53 18.49
CA PHE A 27 -58.53 4.95 19.80
C PHE A 27 -57.14 4.40 20.16
N ARG A 28 -56.79 3.16 19.80
CA ARG A 28 -55.49 2.58 20.18
C ARG A 28 -54.32 3.16 19.39
N THR A 29 -54.53 3.53 18.14
CA THR A 29 -53.50 4.09 17.27
C THR A 29 -53.13 5.52 17.68
N MET A 30 -54.10 6.30 18.18
CA MET A 30 -53.86 7.66 18.67
C MET A 30 -52.92 7.70 19.88
N TYR A 31 -53.08 6.80 20.85
CA TYR A 31 -52.20 6.77 22.04
C TYR A 31 -50.78 6.32 21.71
N ILE A 32 -50.60 5.43 20.73
CA ILE A 32 -49.27 4.99 20.29
C ILE A 32 -48.56 6.14 19.59
N VAL A 33 -49.25 6.85 18.68
CA VAL A 33 -48.67 8.01 17.98
C VAL A 33 -48.36 9.13 18.97
N ALA A 34 -49.27 9.47 19.87
CA ALA A 34 -49.04 10.47 20.91
C ALA A 34 -47.87 10.10 21.84
N GLY A 35 -47.76 8.82 22.22
CA GLY A 35 -46.65 8.31 23.03
C GLY A 35 -45.30 8.40 22.31
N THR A 36 -45.25 8.08 21.01
CA THR A 36 -44.01 8.19 20.22
C THR A 36 -43.58 9.65 20.02
N ILE A 37 -44.53 10.57 19.85
CA ILE A 37 -44.25 12.00 19.72
C ILE A 37 -43.74 12.56 21.06
N LEU A 38 -44.38 12.20 22.18
CA LEU A 38 -43.96 12.62 23.52
C LEU A 38 -42.56 12.09 23.85
N PHE A 39 -42.27 10.83 23.52
CA PHE A 39 -40.95 10.23 23.72
C PHE A 39 -39.87 10.94 22.89
N PHE A 40 -40.17 11.31 21.64
CA PHE A 40 -39.25 12.05 20.78
C PHE A 40 -38.91 13.44 21.36
N PHE A 41 -39.92 14.20 21.83
CA PHE A 41 -39.69 15.52 22.43
C PHE A 41 -39.00 15.46 23.80
N LEU A 42 -39.27 14.44 24.62
CA LEU A 42 -38.53 14.21 25.86
C LEU A 42 -37.05 13.94 25.60
N ASN A 43 -36.72 13.12 24.60
CA ASN A 43 -35.33 12.86 24.22
C ASN A 43 -34.62 14.14 23.73
N LEU A 44 -35.29 14.98 22.92
CA LEU A 44 -34.75 16.27 22.51
C LEU A 44 -34.52 17.22 23.70
N TYR A 45 -35.43 17.23 24.67
CA TYR A 45 -35.27 18.03 25.89
C TYR A 45 -34.08 17.56 26.73
N PHE A 46 -33.89 16.24 26.91
CA PHE A 46 -32.71 15.71 27.62
C PHE A 46 -31.40 16.01 26.90
N ILE A 47 -31.37 15.93 25.56
CA ILE A 47 -30.20 16.33 24.78
C ILE A 47 -29.91 17.83 24.94
N TYR A 48 -30.94 18.68 24.89
CA TYR A 48 -30.80 20.12 25.10
C TYR A 48 -30.26 20.44 26.50
N MET A 49 -30.81 19.82 27.55
CA MET A 49 -30.32 19.98 28.93
C MET A 49 -28.88 19.47 29.09
N TYR A 50 -28.52 18.34 28.46
CA TYR A 50 -27.15 17.82 28.50
C TYR A 50 -26.13 18.77 27.84
N VAL A 51 -26.50 19.37 26.70
CA VAL A 51 -25.65 20.33 25.99
C VAL A 51 -25.49 21.63 26.80
N GLN A 52 -26.55 22.13 27.43
CA GLN A 52 -26.45 23.31 28.30
C GLN A 52 -25.58 23.05 29.54
N ASN A 53 -25.66 21.86 30.13
CA ASN A 53 -24.86 21.51 31.30
C ASN A 53 -23.35 21.36 30.99
N GLN A 54 -22.98 21.07 29.73
CA GLN A 54 -21.57 21.06 29.31
C GLN A 54 -21.01 22.46 29.01
N THR A 55 -21.85 23.44 28.69
CA THR A 55 -21.39 24.81 28.46
C THR A 55 -21.10 25.58 29.76
N ASP A 56 -21.71 25.17 30.88
CA ASP A 56 -21.48 25.79 32.19
C ASP A 56 -20.23 25.24 32.92
N ASP A 57 -19.83 23.99 32.67
CA ASP A 57 -18.63 23.37 33.27
C ASP A 57 -17.29 23.82 32.62
N ALA A 58 -17.32 24.62 31.56
CA ALA A 58 -16.12 25.07 30.83
C ALA A 58 -15.65 26.48 31.20
N LEU A 59 -16.24 27.12 32.23
CA LEU A 59 -16.02 28.54 32.54
C LEU A 59 -15.53 28.84 33.97
N GLU A 60 -15.17 27.84 34.77
CA GLU A 60 -14.52 28.05 36.08
C GLU A 60 -13.37 27.06 36.30
N GLU A 61 -12.16 27.44 35.88
CA GLU A 61 -10.93 27.14 36.64
C GLU A 61 -9.79 28.06 36.16
N THR A 62 -9.68 29.23 36.78
CA THR A 62 -8.48 30.07 36.76
C THR A 62 -7.60 29.70 37.95
N VAL A 63 -6.39 29.19 37.71
CA VAL A 63 -5.35 29.03 38.75
C VAL A 63 -4.00 29.55 38.27
N GLU A 64 -3.59 30.62 38.97
CA GLU A 64 -2.28 31.17 39.35
C GLU A 64 -0.99 30.86 38.58
N LEU A 65 -0.24 31.95 38.36
CA LEU A 65 1.08 32.04 37.73
C LEU A 65 2.20 31.43 38.57
N GLN A 66 3.10 30.71 37.91
CA GLN A 66 4.48 30.49 38.37
C GLN A 66 5.45 30.82 37.23
N GLU A 67 6.42 31.70 37.51
CA GLU A 67 7.43 32.20 36.57
C GLU A 67 8.29 31.07 35.98
N PRO A 68 8.58 31.07 34.66
CA PRO A 68 9.58 30.20 34.08
C PRO A 68 10.98 30.83 34.08
N LEU A 69 11.97 30.00 34.40
CA LEU A 69 13.40 30.28 34.28
C LEU A 69 13.76 30.87 32.90
N GLN A 70 14.60 31.91 32.92
CA GLN A 70 15.18 32.55 31.74
C GLN A 70 16.11 31.61 30.97
N PRO A 71 16.01 31.53 29.63
CA PRO A 71 17.07 31.01 28.77
C PRO A 71 18.02 32.13 28.28
N GLN A 72 19.32 31.80 28.24
CA GLN A 72 20.39 32.60 27.63
C GLN A 72 20.22 32.72 26.09
N PRO A 73 20.78 33.78 25.46
CA PRO A 73 20.46 34.16 24.08
C PRO A 73 21.25 33.34 23.04
N LEU A 74 20.53 32.76 22.07
CA LEU A 74 21.10 32.32 20.79
C LEU A 74 20.67 33.30 19.69
N HIS A 75 21.60 33.61 18.79
CA HIS A 75 21.51 34.56 17.69
C HIS A 75 20.27 34.43 16.76
N PRO A 76 19.86 35.51 16.07
CA PRO A 76 18.59 35.57 15.34
C PRO A 76 18.70 34.91 13.96
N GLY A 77 18.23 33.67 13.86
CA GLY A 77 17.67 33.12 12.62
C GLY A 77 16.15 33.16 12.73
N ALA A 78 15.52 34.16 12.11
CA ALA A 78 14.07 34.36 12.18
C ALA A 78 13.29 33.09 11.81
N PRO A 79 12.23 32.71 12.56
CA PRO A 79 11.28 31.71 12.10
C PRO A 79 10.51 32.28 10.91
N LEU A 80 10.57 31.61 9.76
CA LEU A 80 9.72 31.97 8.62
C LEU A 80 8.24 31.78 9.01
N PRO A 81 7.36 32.76 8.73
CA PRO A 81 5.98 32.72 9.15
C PRO A 81 5.21 31.61 8.42
N VAL A 82 4.53 30.77 9.20
CA VAL A 82 3.64 29.70 8.75
C VAL A 82 2.31 30.31 8.29
N SER A 83 2.29 31.03 7.16
CA SER A 83 1.02 31.48 6.54
C SER A 83 1.04 31.80 5.03
N SER A 84 2.04 31.42 4.23
CA SER A 84 2.06 31.71 2.77
C SER A 84 2.59 30.60 1.84
N LEU A 85 2.82 29.38 2.34
CA LEU A 85 3.80 28.51 1.70
C LEU A 85 3.43 27.90 0.33
N TYR A 86 2.17 27.87 -0.12
CA TYR A 86 1.86 27.45 -1.50
C TYR A 86 0.60 28.11 -2.09
N SER A 87 0.65 29.40 -2.39
CA SER A 87 -0.19 29.99 -3.46
C SER A 87 0.56 29.92 -4.79
N CYS A 88 0.69 28.73 -5.37
CA CYS A 88 1.23 28.60 -6.72
C CYS A 88 0.10 28.63 -7.75
N ASN A 89 0.39 29.10 -8.97
CA ASN A 89 -0.54 28.96 -10.08
C ASN A 89 -0.60 27.48 -10.53
N ILE A 90 -1.64 26.76 -10.17
CA ILE A 90 -1.85 25.34 -10.51
C ILE A 90 -2.37 25.25 -11.93
N THR A 91 -1.61 24.61 -12.82
CA THR A 91 -1.96 24.44 -14.24
C THR A 91 -2.12 22.98 -14.65
N ASP A 92 -1.78 22.02 -13.81
CA ASP A 92 -1.92 20.59 -14.12
C ASP A 92 -3.41 20.21 -14.23
N PRO A 93 -3.85 19.60 -15.35
CA PRO A 93 -5.26 19.28 -15.56
C PRO A 93 -5.82 18.25 -14.56
N LEU A 94 -4.98 17.35 -14.03
CA LEU A 94 -5.39 16.39 -13.00
C LEU A 94 -5.63 17.09 -11.66
N ALA A 95 -4.76 18.03 -11.27
CA ALA A 95 -4.93 18.85 -10.08
C ALA A 95 -6.18 19.74 -10.19
N LEU A 96 -6.38 20.41 -11.33
CA LEU A 96 -7.57 21.23 -11.58
C LEU A 96 -8.85 20.40 -11.54
N SER A 97 -8.85 19.21 -12.15
CA SER A 97 -9.98 18.27 -12.06
C SER A 97 -10.25 17.80 -10.62
N ALA A 98 -9.20 17.61 -9.81
CA ALA A 98 -9.34 17.23 -8.41
C ALA A 98 -9.97 18.36 -7.58
N LEU A 99 -9.44 19.59 -7.72
CA LEU A 99 -9.94 20.78 -7.05
C LEU A 99 -11.40 21.12 -7.42
N ALA A 100 -11.81 20.87 -8.66
CA ALA A 100 -13.21 21.09 -9.08
C ALA A 100 -14.22 20.12 -8.43
N ARG A 101 -13.77 19.02 -7.84
CA ARG A 101 -14.63 17.95 -7.29
C ARG A 101 -14.50 17.80 -5.77
N VAL A 102 -13.54 18.47 -5.15
CA VAL A 102 -13.32 18.45 -3.69
C VAL A 102 -14.47 19.15 -2.97
N LYS A 103 -14.77 18.74 -1.74
CA LYS A 103 -15.94 19.25 -0.99
C LYS A 103 -15.57 20.07 0.25
N THR A 104 -14.39 19.84 0.81
CA THR A 104 -13.93 20.37 2.09
C THR A 104 -12.69 21.23 1.91
N GLU A 105 -12.60 22.30 2.68
CA GLU A 105 -11.44 23.21 2.65
C GLU A 105 -10.14 22.51 3.03
N SER A 106 -10.18 21.58 3.98
CA SER A 106 -9.02 20.79 4.39
C SER A 106 -8.46 19.94 3.25
N CYS A 107 -9.32 19.24 2.50
CA CYS A 107 -8.90 18.42 1.36
C CYS A 107 -8.43 19.29 0.19
N MET A 108 -9.11 20.43 -0.05
CA MET A 108 -8.69 21.42 -1.02
C MET A 108 -7.27 21.92 -0.73
N LYS A 109 -6.97 22.28 0.53
CA LYS A 109 -5.62 22.68 0.96
C LYS A 109 -4.59 21.58 0.69
N LYS A 110 -4.86 20.33 1.08
CA LYS A 110 -3.96 19.19 0.83
C LYS A 110 -3.65 18.99 -0.66
N ILE A 111 -4.66 19.10 -1.52
CA ILE A 111 -4.49 18.96 -2.97
C ILE A 111 -3.68 20.13 -3.52
N THR A 112 -3.98 21.37 -3.12
CA THR A 112 -3.24 22.57 -3.53
C THR A 112 -1.77 22.47 -3.12
N ASP A 113 -1.49 22.13 -1.87
CA ASP A 113 -0.13 21.97 -1.34
C ASP A 113 0.65 20.91 -2.13
N ALA A 114 0.03 19.75 -2.38
CA ALA A 114 0.67 18.67 -3.12
C ALA A 114 0.91 19.02 -4.59
N ALA A 115 -0.03 19.73 -5.25
CA ALA A 115 0.12 20.21 -6.62
C ALA A 115 1.24 21.25 -6.74
N CYS A 116 1.34 22.16 -5.78
CA CYS A 116 2.42 23.15 -5.75
C CYS A 116 3.78 22.54 -5.45
N ARG A 117 3.84 21.57 -4.53
CA ARG A 117 5.06 20.77 -4.32
C ARG A 117 5.50 20.08 -5.60
N LEU A 118 4.57 19.43 -6.30
CA LEU A 118 4.87 18.76 -7.57
C LEU A 118 5.42 19.75 -8.61
N LYS A 119 4.75 20.89 -8.81
CA LYS A 119 5.20 21.94 -9.73
C LYS A 119 6.61 22.46 -9.43
N ASN A 120 6.99 22.51 -8.16
CA ASN A 120 8.30 22.99 -7.71
C ASN A 120 9.37 21.89 -7.68
N GLY A 121 9.15 20.74 -8.33
CA GLY A 121 10.12 19.65 -8.39
C GLY A 121 10.31 18.90 -7.06
N ALA A 122 9.31 18.93 -6.17
CA ALA A 122 9.33 18.05 -5.00
C ALA A 122 9.09 16.58 -5.41
N PHE A 123 9.25 15.66 -4.46
CA PHE A 123 9.17 14.20 -4.67
C PHE A 123 10.36 13.59 -5.45
N HIS A 124 11.46 14.33 -5.60
CA HIS A 124 12.75 13.83 -6.12
C HIS A 124 13.73 13.55 -4.98
N ASP A 125 13.27 12.84 -3.95
CA ASP A 125 14.14 12.53 -2.82
C ASP A 125 15.29 11.63 -3.26
N ARG A 126 16.51 11.98 -2.84
CA ARG A 126 17.67 11.10 -2.97
C ARG A 126 17.61 10.08 -1.86
N PHE A 127 17.51 8.81 -2.23
CA PHE A 127 17.55 7.71 -1.28
C PHE A 127 19.00 7.40 -0.89
N PRO A 128 19.24 6.82 0.30
CA PRO A 128 20.56 6.29 0.62
C PRO A 128 20.94 5.17 -0.36
N GLU A 129 22.22 4.87 -0.48
CA GLU A 129 22.66 3.70 -1.24
C GLU A 129 22.03 2.42 -0.67
N SER A 130 21.71 1.49 -1.57
CA SER A 130 21.09 0.22 -1.17
C SER A 130 22.04 -0.56 -0.28
N GLN A 131 21.56 -0.97 0.89
CA GLN A 131 22.29 -1.84 1.82
C GLN A 131 22.18 -3.32 1.44
N CYS A 132 21.50 -3.64 0.34
CA CYS A 132 21.36 -5.01 -0.11
C CYS A 132 22.69 -5.53 -0.68
N GLY A 133 23.13 -6.72 -0.27
CA GLY A 133 24.37 -7.34 -0.76
C GLY A 133 24.42 -7.59 -2.28
N ASN A 134 23.26 -7.55 -2.95
CA ASN A 134 23.13 -7.64 -4.40
C ASN A 134 23.47 -6.33 -5.15
N HIS A 135 23.64 -5.22 -4.44
CA HIS A 135 24.07 -3.95 -5.01
C HIS A 135 25.60 -3.83 -4.98
N ASP A 136 26.16 -3.24 -6.03
CA ASP A 136 27.58 -2.90 -6.12
C ASP A 136 27.73 -1.54 -6.84
N SER A 137 28.29 -0.55 -6.15
CA SER A 137 28.53 0.76 -6.75
C SER A 137 29.59 0.73 -7.84
N LEU A 138 30.52 -0.22 -7.81
CA LEU A 138 31.56 -0.40 -8.85
C LEU A 138 30.99 -0.94 -10.17
N LEU A 139 29.81 -1.57 -10.13
CA LEU A 139 29.11 -2.05 -11.32
C LEU A 139 28.23 -0.98 -11.95
N ILE A 140 28.04 0.19 -11.34
CA ILE A 140 27.20 1.23 -11.90
C ILE A 140 27.84 1.75 -13.19
N ASP A 141 27.10 1.68 -14.30
CA ASP A 141 27.53 2.17 -15.62
C ASP A 141 28.78 1.45 -16.16
N LEU A 142 29.16 0.30 -15.59
CA LEU A 142 30.26 -0.52 -16.08
C LEU A 142 29.89 -1.07 -17.47
N HIS A 143 30.68 -0.70 -18.47
CA HIS A 143 30.49 -1.12 -19.86
C HIS A 143 30.75 -2.62 -20.04
N VAL A 144 29.79 -3.30 -20.66
CA VAL A 144 29.86 -4.74 -20.94
C VAL A 144 30.31 -4.98 -22.38
N GLY A 145 29.84 -4.17 -23.32
CA GLY A 145 30.23 -4.25 -24.72
C GLY A 145 29.14 -3.82 -25.68
N CYS A 146 29.50 -3.77 -26.97
CA CYS A 146 28.59 -3.57 -28.07
C CYS A 146 28.17 -4.93 -28.66
N PHE A 147 26.88 -5.14 -28.88
CA PHE A 147 26.33 -6.42 -29.34
C PHE A 147 25.36 -6.24 -30.51
N GLU A 148 25.23 -7.27 -31.32
CA GLU A 148 24.22 -7.31 -32.39
C GLU A 148 22.82 -7.48 -31.78
N ASP A 149 21.87 -6.62 -32.17
CA ASP A 149 20.50 -6.63 -31.63
C ASP A 149 19.46 -6.66 -32.75
N HIS A 150 18.74 -7.77 -32.88
CA HIS A 150 17.66 -7.88 -33.86
C HIS A 150 16.32 -8.04 -33.16
N LYS A 151 15.25 -7.51 -33.76
CA LYS A 151 13.90 -7.65 -33.19
C LYS A 151 13.48 -9.10 -32.94
N SER A 152 13.92 -10.04 -33.77
CA SER A 152 13.67 -11.48 -33.62
C SER A 152 14.58 -12.16 -32.58
N ASN A 153 15.69 -11.53 -32.20
CA ASN A 153 16.68 -12.05 -31.26
C ASN A 153 17.30 -10.90 -30.46
N ARG A 154 16.58 -10.44 -29.44
CA ARG A 154 17.01 -9.33 -28.58
C ARG A 154 18.09 -9.80 -27.61
N THR A 155 19.19 -9.04 -27.57
CA THR A 155 20.32 -9.22 -26.66
C THR A 155 19.86 -9.12 -25.21
N LEU A 156 19.06 -8.10 -24.89
CA LEU A 156 18.39 -7.87 -23.62
C LEU A 156 16.88 -8.05 -23.80
N ASN A 157 16.33 -9.13 -23.26
CA ASN A 157 14.96 -9.58 -23.53
C ASN A 157 13.97 -9.38 -22.35
N GLY A 158 14.35 -8.61 -21.32
CA GLY A 158 13.54 -8.42 -20.12
C GLY A 158 12.43 -7.38 -20.30
N PHE A 159 12.80 -6.15 -20.68
CA PHE A 159 11.85 -5.08 -20.98
C PHE A 159 12.46 -4.04 -21.90
N SER A 160 11.63 -3.27 -22.62
CA SER A 160 12.09 -2.18 -23.48
C SER A 160 11.25 -0.92 -23.28
N TYR A 161 11.91 0.23 -23.28
CA TYR A 161 11.31 1.56 -23.27
C TYR A 161 11.69 2.31 -24.56
N ASP A 162 10.78 3.12 -25.08
CA ASP A 162 11.03 4.05 -26.19
C ASP A 162 10.89 5.48 -25.64
N PHE A 163 12.02 6.14 -25.41
CA PHE A 163 12.13 7.49 -24.87
C PHE A 163 12.35 8.49 -26.02
N LYS A 164 11.25 8.86 -26.68
CA LYS A 164 11.24 9.63 -27.93
C LYS A 164 12.22 10.80 -27.93
N ASP A 165 12.14 11.67 -26.92
CA ASP A 165 12.80 12.98 -26.94
C ASP A 165 13.79 13.18 -25.78
N ASP A 166 13.95 12.19 -24.89
CA ASP A 166 14.66 12.39 -23.62
C ASP A 166 15.45 11.16 -23.12
N ASN A 167 15.90 10.30 -24.04
CA ASN A 167 16.74 9.17 -23.69
C ASN A 167 18.15 9.62 -23.28
N SER A 168 18.73 8.93 -22.30
CA SER A 168 20.14 9.06 -21.90
C SER A 168 20.58 7.79 -21.19
N ALA A 169 21.89 7.56 -21.07
CA ALA A 169 22.43 6.42 -20.32
C ALA A 169 21.90 6.39 -18.88
N ALA A 170 21.93 7.55 -18.20
CA ALA A 170 21.44 7.68 -16.82
C ALA A 170 19.94 7.39 -16.68
N LYS A 171 19.12 7.80 -17.66
CA LYS A 171 17.68 7.52 -17.64
C LYS A 171 17.38 6.06 -17.95
N CYS A 172 18.05 5.47 -18.94
CA CYS A 172 17.86 4.06 -19.25
C CYS A 172 18.28 3.18 -18.07
N ARG A 173 19.45 3.47 -17.47
CA ARG A 173 19.91 2.79 -16.26
C ARG A 173 18.88 2.89 -15.15
N SER A 174 18.39 4.09 -14.83
CA SER A 174 17.48 4.27 -13.70
C SER A 174 16.19 3.47 -13.87
N PHE A 175 15.65 3.40 -15.09
CA PHE A 175 14.45 2.60 -15.37
C PHE A 175 14.72 1.08 -15.23
N CYS A 176 15.84 0.59 -15.76
CA CYS A 176 16.21 -0.82 -15.64
C CYS A 176 16.57 -1.21 -14.19
N TYR A 177 17.34 -0.39 -13.48
CA TYR A 177 17.67 -0.57 -12.06
C TYR A 177 16.41 -0.57 -11.19
N ARG A 178 15.51 0.40 -11.43
CA ARG A 178 14.22 0.50 -10.72
C ARG A 178 13.40 -0.78 -10.88
N ALA A 179 13.42 -1.39 -12.07
CA ALA A 179 12.77 -2.66 -12.35
C ALA A 179 13.57 -3.91 -11.93
N GLY A 180 14.76 -3.74 -11.35
CA GLY A 180 15.57 -4.84 -10.81
C GLY A 180 16.39 -5.62 -11.82
N PHE A 181 16.62 -5.10 -13.03
CA PHE A 181 17.42 -5.76 -14.07
C PHE A 181 18.92 -5.55 -13.87
N VAL A 182 19.72 -6.57 -14.17
CA VAL A 182 21.21 -6.50 -14.07
C VAL A 182 21.83 -5.56 -15.09
N TYR A 183 21.29 -5.57 -16.30
CA TYR A 183 21.82 -4.84 -17.44
C TYR A 183 20.80 -3.85 -17.99
N TYR A 184 21.33 -2.76 -18.50
CA TYR A 184 20.62 -1.86 -19.39
C TYR A 184 21.40 -1.73 -20.70
N GLY A 185 20.72 -1.40 -21.78
CA GLY A 185 21.35 -1.19 -23.07
C GLY A 185 20.65 -0.12 -23.89
N LEU A 186 21.45 0.58 -24.69
CA LEU A 186 21.04 1.73 -25.48
C LEU A 186 21.08 1.38 -26.96
N GLU A 187 20.01 1.68 -27.69
CA GLU A 187 19.92 1.46 -29.13
C GLU A 187 19.21 2.63 -29.83
N PHE A 188 19.61 2.90 -31.08
CA PHE A 188 18.91 3.79 -32.00
C PHE A 188 18.56 5.19 -31.42
N GLY A 189 19.39 5.72 -30.53
CA GLY A 189 19.24 7.06 -29.94
C GLY A 189 18.16 7.17 -28.85
N ARG A 190 17.03 6.47 -28.99
CA ARG A 190 15.84 6.61 -28.15
C ARG A 190 15.39 5.33 -27.44
N GLU A 191 15.93 4.18 -27.85
CA GLU A 191 15.52 2.89 -27.31
C GLU A 191 16.38 2.51 -26.12
N CYS A 192 15.72 1.98 -25.09
CA CYS A 192 16.32 1.50 -23.86
C CYS A 192 15.85 0.08 -23.60
N PHE A 193 16.78 -0.85 -23.43
CA PHE A 193 16.48 -2.24 -23.17
C PHE A 193 17.02 -2.66 -21.80
N CYS A 194 16.30 -3.53 -21.11
CA CYS A 194 16.68 -4.09 -19.83
C CYS A 194 16.71 -5.62 -19.92
N GLY A 195 17.65 -6.24 -19.23
CA GLY A 195 17.75 -7.69 -19.16
C GLY A 195 18.67 -8.17 -18.06
N ASP A 196 18.61 -9.47 -17.81
CA ASP A 196 19.43 -10.13 -16.78
C ASP A 196 20.56 -10.97 -17.37
N SER A 197 20.61 -11.09 -18.69
CA SER A 197 21.62 -11.82 -19.44
C SER A 197 21.89 -11.15 -20.77
N VAL A 198 23.11 -11.30 -21.29
CA VAL A 198 23.53 -10.86 -22.62
C VAL A 198 23.66 -12.11 -23.50
N SER A 199 22.96 -12.16 -24.63
CA SER A 199 22.78 -13.40 -25.41
C SER A 199 23.23 -13.34 -26.88
N SER A 200 23.68 -12.18 -27.35
CA SER A 200 24.03 -11.95 -28.77
C SER A 200 25.53 -11.84 -29.02
N LYS A 201 25.93 -11.89 -30.29
CA LYS A 201 27.33 -11.79 -30.74
C LYS A 201 27.90 -10.39 -30.46
N PRO A 202 29.14 -10.28 -29.95
CA PRO A 202 29.80 -8.98 -29.79
C PRO A 202 30.15 -8.34 -31.15
N LEU A 203 30.11 -7.01 -31.18
CA LEU A 203 30.44 -6.15 -32.31
C LEU A 203 31.59 -5.19 -31.93
N SER A 204 32.16 -4.53 -32.94
CA SER A 204 33.05 -3.39 -32.72
C SER A 204 32.31 -2.23 -32.06
N GLN A 205 32.92 -1.56 -31.07
CA GLN A 205 32.33 -0.42 -30.37
C GLN A 205 31.87 0.70 -31.32
N THR A 206 32.55 0.85 -32.46
CA THR A 206 32.18 1.83 -33.49
C THR A 206 30.75 1.65 -34.01
N LYS A 207 30.19 0.44 -33.96
CA LYS A 207 28.78 0.19 -34.34
C LYS A 207 27.80 0.80 -33.34
N CYS A 208 28.13 0.79 -32.06
CA CYS A 208 27.33 1.37 -30.99
C CYS A 208 27.56 2.87 -30.78
N SER A 209 28.56 3.47 -31.42
CA SER A 209 28.85 4.91 -31.40
C SER A 209 28.28 5.64 -32.62
N THR A 210 27.06 5.27 -33.06
CA THR A 210 26.44 5.83 -34.28
C THR A 210 25.39 6.89 -33.95
N TYR A 211 24.46 6.57 -33.05
CA TYR A 211 23.35 7.46 -32.72
C TYR A 211 23.62 8.21 -31.42
N LYS A 212 23.37 9.52 -31.44
CA LYS A 212 23.35 10.33 -30.22
C LYS A 212 22.09 10.06 -29.41
N CYS A 213 22.17 10.18 -28.09
CA CYS A 213 20.99 10.03 -27.24
C CYS A 213 20.01 11.19 -27.46
N SER A 214 18.71 10.92 -27.57
CA SER A 214 17.69 11.95 -27.83
C SER A 214 17.61 13.02 -26.74
N GLY A 215 17.94 12.69 -25.49
CA GLY A 215 17.98 13.60 -24.35
C GLY A 215 19.38 14.06 -23.92
N ASN A 216 20.45 13.62 -24.60
CA ASN A 216 21.83 14.05 -24.31
C ASN A 216 22.75 13.81 -25.52
N ASP A 217 22.94 14.83 -26.35
CA ASP A 217 23.75 14.77 -27.58
C ASP A 217 25.26 14.55 -27.35
N SER A 218 25.73 14.71 -26.12
CA SER A 218 27.10 14.47 -25.72
C SER A 218 27.40 12.97 -25.56
N GLN A 219 26.37 12.12 -25.48
CA GLN A 219 26.49 10.67 -25.30
C GLN A 219 26.02 9.91 -26.55
N PHE A 220 26.55 8.71 -26.75
CA PHE A 220 26.04 7.77 -27.75
C PHE A 220 25.00 6.83 -27.11
N CYS A 221 23.95 6.52 -27.87
CA CYS A 221 22.89 5.60 -27.50
C CYS A 221 22.74 4.52 -28.58
N GLY A 222 23.83 3.79 -28.79
CA GLY A 222 23.86 2.62 -29.66
C GLY A 222 23.93 2.90 -31.16
N GLY A 223 23.68 1.85 -31.93
CA GLY A 223 23.70 1.78 -33.38
C GLY A 223 22.37 1.36 -33.99
N PHE A 224 22.39 1.07 -35.29
CA PHE A 224 21.30 0.38 -35.98
C PHE A 224 21.52 -1.13 -35.82
N ASN A 225 20.57 -1.84 -35.19
CA ASN A 225 20.70 -3.25 -34.80
C ASN A 225 21.98 -3.54 -33.99
N ALA A 226 22.43 -2.56 -33.21
CA ALA A 226 23.63 -2.66 -32.39
C ALA A 226 23.39 -1.98 -31.05
N ILE A 227 23.35 -2.76 -29.99
CA ILE A 227 23.04 -2.32 -28.63
C ILE A 227 24.32 -2.17 -27.80
N ASP A 228 24.45 -1.03 -27.14
CA ASP A 228 25.56 -0.78 -26.20
C ASP A 228 25.11 -1.14 -24.79
N VAL A 229 25.74 -2.13 -24.15
CA VAL A 229 25.26 -2.74 -22.90
C VAL A 229 26.14 -2.37 -21.72
N PHE A 230 25.50 -2.07 -20.60
CA PHE A 230 26.12 -1.64 -19.34
C PHE A 230 25.44 -2.29 -18.14
N HIS A 231 26.15 -2.39 -17.02
CA HIS A 231 25.58 -2.83 -15.75
C HIS A 231 24.77 -1.71 -15.07
N THR A 232 23.67 -2.10 -14.42
CA THR A 232 22.84 -1.16 -13.64
C THR A 232 23.39 -0.86 -12.24
N GLY A 233 24.33 -1.66 -11.74
CA GLY A 233 24.76 -1.70 -10.34
C GLY A 233 24.19 -2.88 -9.55
N LEU A 234 23.49 -3.81 -10.18
CA LEU A 234 23.06 -5.09 -9.58
C LEU A 234 24.00 -6.22 -9.99
N LYS A 235 24.39 -7.07 -9.04
CA LYS A 235 25.32 -8.20 -9.27
C LYS A 235 24.67 -9.36 -10.01
N ARG A 236 23.41 -9.64 -9.71
CA ARG A 236 22.62 -10.74 -10.28
C ARG A 236 21.13 -10.42 -10.27
N ALA A 237 20.37 -11.11 -11.12
CA ALA A 237 18.92 -11.10 -11.06
C ALA A 237 18.49 -11.61 -9.68
N HIS A 238 17.84 -10.76 -8.91
CA HIS A 238 17.41 -11.18 -7.57
C HIS A 238 16.07 -11.88 -7.68
N LEU A 239 16.09 -13.21 -7.51
CA LEU A 239 14.92 -14.01 -7.24
C LEU A 239 14.80 -14.16 -5.72
N MET A 240 13.67 -13.79 -5.15
CA MET A 240 13.46 -14.04 -3.72
C MET A 240 13.61 -15.54 -3.43
N PRO A 241 14.36 -15.93 -2.38
CA PRO A 241 14.46 -17.31 -1.94
C PRO A 241 13.10 -18.01 -1.87
N LYS A 242 13.06 -19.28 -2.27
CA LYS A 242 11.88 -20.14 -2.06
C LYS A 242 11.80 -20.53 -0.59
N ALA A 243 10.57 -20.71 -0.09
CA ALA A 243 10.35 -21.24 1.24
C ALA A 243 10.90 -22.67 1.33
N VAL A 244 11.54 -22.99 2.45
CA VAL A 244 11.73 -24.39 2.85
C VAL A 244 10.39 -24.85 3.44
N PHE A 245 9.84 -25.92 2.88
CA PHE A 245 8.60 -26.52 3.37
C PHE A 245 8.94 -27.78 4.16
N GLU A 246 8.59 -27.77 5.44
CA GLU A 246 8.76 -28.92 6.33
C GLU A 246 7.47 -29.74 6.37
N SER A 247 7.56 -31.06 6.15
CA SER A 247 6.43 -31.98 6.18
C SER A 247 6.20 -32.63 7.55
N ASP A 248 7.22 -32.65 8.41
CA ASP A 248 7.14 -33.27 9.73
C ASP A 248 6.74 -32.27 10.81
N SER A 249 5.60 -32.54 11.45
CA SER A 249 4.96 -31.70 12.47
C SER A 249 5.65 -31.73 13.85
N TYR A 250 6.81 -32.37 13.96
CA TYR A 250 7.45 -32.69 15.25
C TYR A 250 8.88 -32.16 15.33
N VAL A 251 9.05 -30.84 15.21
CA VAL A 251 10.29 -30.20 15.65
C VAL A 251 10.05 -29.59 17.02
N ARG A 252 10.72 -30.16 18.03
CA ARG A 252 10.66 -29.78 19.44
C ARG A 252 11.51 -28.52 19.69
N THR A 253 11.19 -27.44 18.99
CA THR A 253 11.90 -26.16 19.00
C THR A 253 10.94 -25.02 19.34
N LYS A 254 11.49 -23.82 19.57
CA LYS A 254 10.72 -22.63 19.95
C LYS A 254 9.65 -22.32 18.88
N ARG A 255 8.40 -22.58 19.23
CA ARG A 255 7.19 -22.23 18.46
C ARG A 255 7.16 -20.70 18.26
N PRO A 256 6.98 -20.18 17.03
CA PRO A 256 6.90 -18.75 16.81
C PRO A 256 5.59 -18.19 17.35
N ARG A 257 5.64 -17.04 18.03
CA ARG A 257 4.45 -16.33 18.47
C ARG A 257 3.96 -15.38 17.38
N ILE A 258 2.71 -15.50 16.99
CA ILE A 258 2.12 -14.73 15.89
C ILE A 258 1.25 -13.59 16.44
N LEU A 259 1.41 -12.41 15.86
CA LEU A 259 0.48 -11.28 15.94
C LEU A 259 -0.39 -11.28 14.68
N PHE A 260 -1.64 -11.72 14.82
CA PHE A 260 -2.63 -11.64 13.75
C PHE A 260 -3.23 -10.23 13.72
N LEU A 261 -2.95 -9.46 12.68
CA LEU A 261 -3.61 -8.19 12.39
C LEU A 261 -4.88 -8.45 11.57
N LEU A 262 -6.05 -8.29 12.16
CA LEU A 262 -7.34 -8.37 11.48
C LEU A 262 -7.79 -6.97 11.05
N GLN A 263 -7.87 -6.73 9.75
CA GLN A 263 -8.23 -5.46 9.13
C GLN A 263 -9.67 -5.55 8.62
N LEU A 264 -10.62 -4.93 9.31
CA LEU A 264 -12.05 -5.20 9.08
C LEU A 264 -12.75 -3.96 8.50
N ASN A 265 -13.49 -4.12 7.39
CA ASN A 265 -14.22 -3.02 6.74
C ASN A 265 -15.67 -3.37 6.35
N GLY A 266 -16.29 -4.30 7.07
CA GLY A 266 -17.60 -4.84 6.72
C GLY A 266 -18.55 -4.96 7.89
N ARG A 267 -19.62 -5.72 7.67
CA ARG A 267 -20.65 -6.05 8.68
C ARG A 267 -20.74 -7.54 9.00
N ASN A 268 -19.84 -8.37 8.47
CA ASN A 268 -19.91 -9.82 8.63
C ASN A 268 -19.23 -10.30 9.92
N GLU A 269 -19.72 -9.82 11.07
CA GLU A 269 -19.18 -10.12 12.39
C GLU A 269 -19.21 -11.62 12.71
N ARG A 270 -20.19 -12.34 12.17
CA ARG A 270 -20.28 -13.81 12.33
C ARG A 270 -19.13 -14.52 11.65
N GLN A 271 -18.78 -14.12 10.42
CA GLN A 271 -17.63 -14.68 9.72
C GLN A 271 -16.31 -14.33 10.43
N VAL A 272 -16.15 -13.11 10.93
CA VAL A 272 -14.98 -12.72 11.72
C VAL A 272 -14.85 -13.58 12.99
N LYS A 273 -15.96 -13.78 13.73
CA LYS A 273 -16.00 -14.68 14.90
C LYS A 273 -15.67 -16.13 14.51
N ARG A 274 -16.08 -16.59 13.32
CA ARG A 274 -15.72 -17.92 12.78
C ARG A 274 -14.23 -18.02 12.47
N LEU A 275 -13.65 -17.00 11.83
CA LEU A 275 -12.22 -16.92 11.54
C LEU A 275 -11.40 -16.92 12.84
N LEU A 276 -11.76 -16.06 13.79
CA LEU A 276 -11.11 -16.00 15.11
C LEU A 276 -11.13 -17.37 15.78
N LYS A 277 -12.27 -18.07 15.81
CA LYS A 277 -12.35 -19.43 16.38
C LYS A 277 -11.42 -20.44 15.70
N ALA A 278 -11.22 -20.33 14.38
CA ALA A 278 -10.34 -21.23 13.64
C ALA A 278 -8.84 -20.94 13.91
N LEU A 279 -8.50 -19.69 14.20
CA LEU A 279 -7.13 -19.25 14.45
C LEU A 279 -6.76 -19.22 15.94
N TYR A 280 -7.74 -19.30 16.84
CA TYR A 280 -7.55 -18.95 18.25
C TYR A 280 -6.61 -19.90 18.98
N SER A 281 -5.62 -19.33 19.65
CA SER A 281 -4.76 -19.96 20.63
C SER A 281 -4.41 -18.93 21.71
N PRO A 282 -4.40 -19.30 23.00
CA PRO A 282 -3.96 -18.38 24.06
C PRO A 282 -2.48 -17.99 23.94
N TYR A 283 -1.71 -18.69 23.10
CA TYR A 283 -0.29 -18.41 22.87
C TYR A 283 -0.04 -17.24 21.92
N HIS A 284 -0.98 -16.88 21.05
CA HIS A 284 -0.83 -15.81 20.05
C HIS A 284 -1.56 -14.54 20.44
N TYR A 285 -1.37 -13.48 19.64
CA TYR A 285 -2.08 -12.22 19.80
C TYR A 285 -2.96 -11.92 18.59
N TYR A 286 -4.10 -11.30 18.85
CA TYR A 286 -5.06 -10.91 17.82
C TYR A 286 -5.32 -9.42 17.96
N TYR A 287 -4.81 -8.64 17.02
CA TYR A 287 -4.94 -7.19 17.01
C TYR A 287 -5.92 -6.80 15.89
N ILE A 288 -7.05 -6.22 16.28
CA ILE A 288 -8.19 -5.97 15.41
C ILE A 288 -8.26 -4.48 15.12
N HIS A 289 -7.95 -4.11 13.88
CA HIS A 289 -8.32 -2.80 13.35
C HIS A 289 -9.70 -2.89 12.71
N VAL A 290 -10.58 -1.95 13.05
CA VAL A 290 -11.87 -1.77 12.40
C VAL A 290 -11.87 -0.41 11.73
N ASP A 291 -12.22 -0.38 10.45
CA ASP A 291 -12.35 0.85 9.68
C ASP A 291 -13.26 1.84 10.42
N GLN A 292 -12.81 3.11 10.51
CA GLN A 292 -13.47 4.16 11.27
C GLN A 292 -14.95 4.36 10.90
N ARG A 293 -15.34 3.99 9.68
CA ARG A 293 -16.71 4.11 9.18
C ARG A 293 -17.64 2.98 9.66
N GLN A 294 -17.10 1.93 10.29
CA GLN A 294 -17.82 0.70 10.64
C GLN A 294 -18.10 0.57 12.15
N LEU A 295 -18.86 1.53 12.72
CA LEU A 295 -19.18 1.56 14.15
C LEU A 295 -19.82 0.26 14.67
N TYR A 296 -20.67 -0.38 13.88
CA TYR A 296 -21.29 -1.67 14.24
C TYR A 296 -20.23 -2.76 14.49
N MET A 297 -19.33 -2.96 13.53
CA MET A 297 -18.25 -3.95 13.65
C MET A 297 -17.34 -3.61 14.82
N LEU A 298 -17.05 -2.33 15.05
CA LEU A 298 -16.22 -1.88 16.17
C LEU A 298 -16.83 -2.29 17.52
N THR A 299 -18.12 -2.04 17.70
CA THR A 299 -18.86 -2.44 18.91
C THR A 299 -18.82 -3.96 19.11
N GLU A 300 -19.06 -4.73 18.06
CA GLU A 300 -19.01 -6.19 18.12
C GLU A 300 -17.62 -6.72 18.48
N MET A 301 -16.55 -6.16 17.91
CA MET A 301 -15.18 -6.58 18.19
C MET A 301 -14.71 -6.15 19.59
N LYS A 302 -15.15 -4.98 20.09
CA LYS A 302 -14.93 -4.58 21.49
C LYS A 302 -15.60 -5.57 22.46
N ALA A 303 -16.81 -6.03 22.16
CA ALA A 303 -17.49 -7.03 22.97
C ALA A 303 -16.79 -8.41 22.96
N VAL A 304 -16.05 -8.74 21.89
CA VAL A 304 -15.20 -9.93 21.83
C VAL A 304 -13.94 -9.74 22.67
N ALA A 305 -13.22 -8.63 22.49
CA ALA A 305 -11.99 -8.33 23.23
C ALA A 305 -12.22 -8.26 24.75
N ALA A 306 -13.38 -7.76 25.20
CA ALA A 306 -13.76 -7.75 26.61
C ALA A 306 -13.86 -9.16 27.24
N LYS A 307 -13.96 -10.22 26.44
CA LYS A 307 -14.12 -11.61 26.90
C LYS A 307 -12.88 -12.47 26.70
N VAL A 308 -11.90 -12.00 25.93
CA VAL A 308 -10.76 -12.80 25.48
C VAL A 308 -9.48 -12.00 25.64
N ALA A 309 -8.67 -12.36 26.65
CA ALA A 309 -7.57 -11.53 27.15
C ALA A 309 -6.47 -11.21 26.12
N ASN A 310 -6.24 -12.08 25.14
CA ASN A 310 -5.22 -11.91 24.10
C ASN A 310 -5.79 -11.37 22.77
N VAL A 311 -7.01 -10.81 22.80
CA VAL A 311 -7.65 -10.12 21.67
C VAL A 311 -7.75 -8.63 22.00
N PHE A 312 -7.22 -7.79 21.11
CA PHE A 312 -7.12 -6.35 21.28
C PHE A 312 -7.79 -5.66 20.10
N VAL A 313 -8.51 -4.58 20.38
CA VAL A 313 -9.05 -3.70 19.33
C VAL A 313 -8.18 -2.45 19.29
N ALA A 314 -7.75 -2.06 18.09
CA ALA A 314 -6.96 -0.84 17.90
C ALA A 314 -7.71 0.37 18.49
N PRO A 315 -7.02 1.22 19.30
CA PRO A 315 -7.62 2.44 19.82
C PRO A 315 -7.85 3.46 18.70
N ASP A 316 -6.93 3.51 17.74
CA ASP A 316 -6.96 4.43 16.61
C ASP A 316 -7.64 3.79 15.39
N ALA A 317 -8.73 4.40 14.95
CA ALA A 317 -9.47 3.96 13.78
C ALA A 317 -9.07 4.76 12.56
N HIS A 318 -8.32 4.14 11.65
CA HIS A 318 -8.08 4.67 10.31
C HIS A 318 -9.28 4.44 9.38
N SER A 319 -9.53 5.37 8.47
CA SER A 319 -10.47 5.19 7.34
C SER A 319 -9.73 4.54 6.17
N THR A 320 -9.60 3.22 6.22
CA THR A 320 -8.86 2.40 5.24
C THR A 320 -9.68 2.19 3.96
N ILE A 321 -9.71 3.22 3.12
CA ILE A 321 -10.34 3.13 1.80
C ILE A 321 -9.54 2.23 0.86
N TRP A 322 -10.21 1.67 -0.14
CA TRP A 322 -9.52 0.89 -1.18
C TRP A 322 -8.48 1.76 -1.90
N GLY A 323 -7.23 1.27 -1.96
CA GLY A 323 -6.09 1.99 -2.54
C GLY A 323 -5.53 3.13 -1.68
N GLY A 324 -6.10 3.39 -0.50
CA GLY A 324 -5.70 4.49 0.39
C GLY A 324 -4.28 4.34 0.96
N ALA A 325 -3.61 5.47 1.16
CA ALA A 325 -2.35 5.57 1.88
C ALA A 325 -2.48 5.16 3.35
N SER A 326 -3.66 5.42 3.93
CA SER A 326 -4.05 5.09 5.30
C SER A 326 -3.93 3.60 5.64
N LEU A 327 -4.01 2.70 4.65
CA LEU A 327 -3.79 1.27 4.88
C LEU A 327 -2.36 0.99 5.34
N LEU A 328 -1.35 1.62 4.72
CA LEU A 328 0.05 1.47 5.15
C LEU A 328 0.25 2.08 6.55
N THR A 329 -0.31 3.26 6.79
CA THR A 329 -0.26 3.91 8.12
C THR A 329 -0.85 3.01 9.20
N MET A 330 -2.00 2.39 8.94
CA MET A 330 -2.66 1.45 9.87
C MET A 330 -1.78 0.23 10.19
N VAL A 331 -1.12 -0.36 9.18
CA VAL A 331 -0.19 -1.48 9.42
C VAL A 331 1.00 -1.02 10.27
N GLN A 332 1.56 0.15 9.99
CA GLN A 332 2.70 0.70 10.73
C GLN A 332 2.34 1.10 12.17
N ASP A 333 1.14 1.64 12.37
CA ASP A 333 0.63 1.99 13.69
C ASP A 333 0.35 0.72 14.50
N THR A 334 -0.16 -0.34 13.87
CA THR A 334 -0.27 -1.67 14.50
C THR A 334 1.09 -2.17 14.98
N ILE A 335 2.13 -2.09 14.13
CA ILE A 335 3.49 -2.50 14.51
C ILE A 335 3.94 -1.69 15.73
N ARG A 336 3.86 -0.36 15.66
CA ARG A 336 4.29 0.54 16.75
C ARG A 336 3.56 0.26 18.06
N GLN A 337 2.25 0.13 18.02
CA GLN A 337 1.43 -0.13 19.19
C GLN A 337 1.70 -1.53 19.76
N SER A 338 1.86 -2.54 18.91
CA SER A 338 2.14 -3.90 19.37
C SER A 338 3.47 -4.01 20.13
N ILE A 339 4.47 -3.19 19.78
CA ILE A 339 5.76 -3.15 20.48
C ILE A 339 5.65 -2.36 21.78
N ALA A 340 4.89 -1.26 21.77
CA ALA A 340 4.72 -0.38 22.93
C ALA A 340 3.85 -1.00 24.05
N LEU A 341 2.96 -1.94 23.72
CA LEU A 341 2.05 -2.58 24.66
C LEU A 341 2.69 -3.82 25.31
N PRO A 342 3.05 -3.80 26.61
CA PRO A 342 3.77 -4.92 27.25
C PRO A 342 3.01 -6.25 27.22
N SER A 343 1.68 -6.21 27.15
CA SER A 343 0.82 -7.40 27.10
C SER A 343 0.92 -8.18 25.78
N ILE A 344 1.34 -7.50 24.70
CA ILE A 344 1.45 -8.11 23.37
C ILE A 344 2.82 -7.91 22.74
N SER A 345 3.80 -7.34 23.44
CA SER A 345 5.09 -6.97 22.86
C SER A 345 6.04 -8.13 22.60
N ASP A 346 5.68 -9.39 22.83
CA ASP A 346 6.55 -10.56 22.66
C ASP A 346 6.07 -11.46 21.49
N TRP A 347 5.82 -10.88 20.32
CA TRP A 347 5.55 -11.62 19.08
C TRP A 347 6.82 -11.78 18.22
N ASP A 348 6.83 -12.80 17.35
CA ASP A 348 7.92 -13.09 16.39
C ASP A 348 7.53 -12.73 14.94
N TYR A 349 6.25 -12.90 14.59
CA TYR A 349 5.70 -12.63 13.26
C TYR A 349 4.40 -11.82 13.28
N LEU A 350 4.26 -10.87 12.36
CA LEU A 350 3.01 -10.19 12.05
C LEU A 350 2.38 -10.83 10.80
N VAL A 351 1.09 -11.14 10.87
CA VAL A 351 0.30 -11.69 9.75
C VAL A 351 -0.97 -10.88 9.57
N ASN A 352 -1.15 -10.23 8.42
CA ASN A 352 -2.34 -9.43 8.16
C ASN A 352 -3.48 -10.25 7.53
N LEU A 353 -4.73 -10.04 7.96
CA LEU A 353 -5.93 -10.76 7.52
C LEU A 353 -7.08 -9.76 7.29
N SER A 354 -8.01 -10.05 6.39
CA SER A 354 -9.33 -9.40 6.30
C SER A 354 -10.42 -10.26 6.93
N GLU A 355 -11.64 -9.74 6.98
CA GLU A 355 -12.86 -10.51 7.27
C GLU A 355 -13.18 -11.60 6.23
N SER A 356 -12.53 -11.58 5.05
CA SER A 356 -12.78 -12.50 3.94
C SER A 356 -11.76 -13.64 3.86
N ASP A 357 -10.70 -13.59 4.66
CA ASP A 357 -9.70 -14.64 4.74
C ASP A 357 -10.23 -15.86 5.52
N PHE A 358 -9.69 -17.04 5.19
CA PHE A 358 -9.93 -18.25 5.95
C PHE A 358 -8.73 -19.19 5.87
N PRO A 359 -8.30 -19.83 6.98
CA PRO A 359 -7.17 -20.74 6.96
C PRO A 359 -7.50 -22.00 6.14
N VAL A 360 -6.52 -22.44 5.33
CA VAL A 360 -6.55 -23.71 4.57
C VAL A 360 -5.56 -24.74 5.13
N MET A 361 -4.79 -24.34 6.14
CA MET A 361 -3.90 -25.20 6.93
C MET A 361 -4.22 -25.00 8.40
N THR A 362 -3.90 -25.98 9.22
CA THR A 362 -4.00 -25.88 10.67
C THR A 362 -3.03 -24.83 11.22
N LEU A 363 -3.31 -24.31 12.41
CA LEU A 363 -2.43 -23.36 13.08
C LEU A 363 -1.02 -23.97 13.33
N GLN A 364 -0.97 -25.25 13.68
CA GLN A 364 0.29 -25.98 13.90
C GLN A 364 1.12 -26.08 12.61
N GLU A 365 0.49 -26.43 11.48
CA GLU A 365 1.19 -26.47 10.19
C GLU A 365 1.74 -25.09 9.83
N PHE A 366 0.96 -24.03 10.06
CA PHE A 366 1.40 -22.66 9.78
C PHE A 366 2.61 -22.26 10.62
N GLU A 367 2.60 -22.58 11.92
CA GLU A 367 3.75 -22.35 12.81
C GLU A 367 4.99 -23.11 12.37
N THR A 368 4.83 -24.37 11.94
CA THR A 368 5.93 -25.17 11.39
C THR A 368 6.53 -24.49 10.16
N GLN A 369 5.71 -23.93 9.26
CA GLN A 369 6.22 -23.20 8.09
C GLN A 369 6.99 -21.93 8.49
N LEU A 370 6.49 -21.17 9.46
CA LEU A 370 7.20 -19.99 9.97
C LEU A 370 8.52 -20.39 10.65
N HIS A 371 8.51 -21.47 11.43
CA HIS A 371 9.69 -21.99 12.10
C HIS A 371 10.76 -22.50 11.12
N ALA A 372 10.38 -23.18 10.03
CA ALA A 372 11.32 -23.65 9.01
C ALA A 372 12.09 -22.50 8.32
N ASN A 373 11.60 -21.27 8.45
CA ASN A 373 12.16 -20.08 7.82
C ASN A 373 12.33 -18.93 8.83
N LEU A 374 12.80 -19.25 10.05
CA LEU A 374 13.01 -18.26 11.11
C LEU A 374 13.78 -17.03 10.62
N GLY A 375 13.28 -15.86 11.02
CA GLY A 375 13.88 -14.58 10.67
C GLY A 375 13.69 -14.16 9.21
N LYS A 376 12.81 -14.81 8.44
CA LYS A 376 12.48 -14.41 7.07
C LYS A 376 11.02 -13.98 6.94
N SER A 377 10.77 -12.92 6.17
CA SER A 377 9.43 -12.44 5.82
C SER A 377 8.91 -13.16 4.57
N TYR A 378 7.59 -13.22 4.40
CA TYR A 378 6.91 -13.79 3.23
C TYR A 378 6.17 -12.70 2.48
N MET A 379 6.61 -12.41 1.27
CA MET A 379 6.01 -11.43 0.37
C MET A 379 5.99 -11.99 -1.05
N SER A 380 4.81 -11.99 -1.68
CA SER A 380 4.68 -12.44 -3.06
C SER A 380 4.81 -11.25 -4.01
N SER A 381 5.85 -11.26 -4.84
CA SER A 381 6.02 -10.30 -5.94
C SER A 381 5.19 -10.69 -7.16
N HIS A 382 4.91 -9.73 -8.05
CA HIS A 382 4.14 -9.94 -9.27
C HIS A 382 4.76 -11.00 -10.24
N GLY A 383 6.05 -11.32 -10.09
CA GLY A 383 6.64 -12.57 -10.56
C GLY A 383 7.17 -12.61 -12.01
N TYR A 384 6.82 -11.68 -12.90
CA TYR A 384 7.26 -11.79 -14.31
C TYR A 384 7.74 -10.51 -15.00
N ASN A 385 7.38 -9.31 -14.53
CA ASN A 385 7.82 -8.06 -15.14
C ASN A 385 7.64 -6.84 -14.22
N ALA A 386 8.60 -6.61 -13.31
CA ALA A 386 8.56 -5.46 -12.39
C ALA A 386 8.37 -4.11 -13.13
N ALA A 387 8.99 -3.94 -14.30
CA ALA A 387 8.79 -2.77 -15.16
C ALA A 387 7.31 -2.51 -15.52
N ARG A 388 6.61 -3.55 -15.98
CA ARG A 388 5.17 -3.49 -16.30
C ARG A 388 4.32 -3.28 -15.05
N PHE A 389 4.71 -3.87 -13.92
CA PHE A 389 4.04 -3.62 -12.65
C PHE A 389 4.13 -2.14 -12.25
N ILE A 390 5.33 -1.55 -12.27
CA ILE A 390 5.56 -0.14 -11.95
C ILE A 390 4.70 0.77 -12.84
N GLN A 391 4.65 0.51 -14.15
CA GLN A 391 3.82 1.26 -15.10
C GLN A 391 2.32 1.15 -14.77
N LYS A 392 1.84 -0.04 -14.39
CA LYS A 392 0.42 -0.28 -14.10
C LYS A 392 -0.03 0.26 -12.75
N GLN A 393 0.86 0.30 -11.76
CA GLN A 393 0.55 0.71 -10.39
C GLN A 393 0.59 2.23 -10.18
N GLY A 394 0.93 3.00 -11.22
CA GLY A 394 0.82 4.45 -11.18
C GLY A 394 1.91 5.15 -10.35
N PHE A 395 3.09 4.55 -10.20
CA PHE A 395 4.25 5.17 -9.55
C PHE A 395 4.65 6.50 -10.19
N ASP A 396 4.37 6.67 -11.48
CA ASP A 396 4.62 7.92 -12.21
C ASP A 396 3.64 9.04 -11.83
N PHE A 397 2.68 8.82 -10.92
CA PHE A 397 1.73 9.83 -10.48
C PHE A 397 1.86 10.15 -8.98
N VAL A 398 1.42 11.35 -8.61
CA VAL A 398 1.23 11.77 -7.23
C VAL A 398 -0.24 11.61 -6.85
N PHE A 399 -0.47 10.93 -5.73
CA PHE A 399 -1.79 10.77 -5.13
C PHE A 399 -1.90 11.50 -3.79
N VAL A 400 -3.10 11.97 -3.47
CA VAL A 400 -3.45 12.57 -2.18
C VAL A 400 -4.68 11.87 -1.63
N GLU A 401 -4.62 11.41 -0.37
CA GLU A 401 -5.78 10.87 0.33
C GLU A 401 -6.47 11.95 1.16
N CYS A 402 -7.73 12.23 0.85
CA CYS A 402 -8.64 13.02 1.69
C CYS A 402 -10.10 12.81 1.27
N GLU A 403 -11.05 13.12 2.16
CA GLU A 403 -12.49 12.86 1.94
C GLU A 403 -12.82 11.40 1.62
N ASN A 404 -12.08 10.46 2.24
CA ASN A 404 -12.21 9.03 1.97
C ASN A 404 -12.06 8.70 0.46
N ARG A 405 -11.16 9.42 -0.21
CA ARG A 405 -10.87 9.25 -1.63
C ARG A 405 -9.37 9.43 -1.92
N MET A 406 -8.90 8.66 -2.89
CA MET A 406 -7.59 8.87 -3.53
C MET A 406 -7.73 9.82 -4.73
N TRP A 407 -7.02 10.94 -4.66
CA TRP A 407 -6.98 11.97 -5.70
C TRP A 407 -5.67 11.87 -6.46
N ARG A 408 -5.73 11.56 -7.75
CA ARG A 408 -4.57 11.66 -8.65
C ARG A 408 -4.41 13.13 -9.06
N ILE A 409 -3.30 13.76 -8.68
CA ILE A 409 -3.14 15.21 -8.82
C ILE A 409 -2.18 15.64 -9.93
N GLY A 410 -1.32 14.74 -10.43
CA GLY A 410 -0.34 15.09 -11.46
C GLY A 410 0.64 13.95 -11.72
N LYS A 411 1.40 14.07 -12.81
CA LYS A 411 2.49 13.15 -13.15
C LYS A 411 3.79 13.65 -12.50
N ARG A 412 4.61 12.73 -11.99
CA ARG A 412 5.97 13.03 -11.52
C ARG A 412 6.87 13.28 -12.72
N ASP A 413 7.66 14.36 -12.64
CA ASP A 413 8.65 14.67 -13.68
C ASP A 413 9.83 13.68 -13.61
N GLU A 414 10.16 13.24 -12.41
CA GLU A 414 11.24 12.29 -12.14
C GLU A 414 10.91 11.41 -10.93
N PHE A 415 11.38 10.17 -10.96
CA PHE A 415 11.31 9.21 -9.87
C PHE A 415 12.73 8.93 -9.35
N PRO A 416 12.93 8.63 -8.05
CA PRO A 416 14.25 8.33 -7.50
C PRO A 416 15.07 7.36 -8.35
N ARG A 417 16.27 7.80 -8.79
CA ARG A 417 17.10 7.03 -9.73
C ARG A 417 17.82 5.84 -9.09
N ASN A 418 18.08 5.89 -7.80
CA ASN A 418 18.82 4.89 -7.03
C ASN A 418 17.91 4.06 -6.12
N LEU A 419 16.63 3.91 -6.48
CA LEU A 419 15.67 3.11 -5.74
C LEU A 419 15.14 1.98 -6.61
N ARG A 420 15.33 0.73 -6.16
CA ARG A 420 14.69 -0.43 -6.78
C ARG A 420 13.25 -0.53 -6.28
N ILE A 421 12.29 -0.66 -7.18
CA ILE A 421 10.88 -0.88 -6.84
C ILE A 421 10.51 -2.33 -7.13
N ASP A 422 9.85 -2.96 -6.18
CA ASP A 422 9.13 -4.21 -6.43
C ASP A 422 7.81 -4.19 -5.67
N GLY A 423 6.93 -5.13 -6.01
CA GLY A 423 5.64 -5.26 -5.38
C GLY A 423 4.84 -6.44 -5.89
N GLY A 424 3.68 -6.64 -5.28
CA GLY A 424 2.76 -7.72 -5.59
C GLY A 424 1.61 -7.71 -4.61
N SER A 425 1.46 -8.77 -3.83
CA SER A 425 0.36 -8.85 -2.86
C SER A 425 0.63 -8.00 -1.61
N ASP A 426 -0.39 -7.29 -1.15
CA ASP A 426 -0.48 -6.60 0.14
C ASP A 426 -0.81 -7.54 1.32
N TRP A 427 -1.07 -8.81 1.06
CA TRP A 427 -1.07 -9.88 2.07
C TRP A 427 0.36 -10.29 2.34
N ILE A 428 0.82 -10.04 3.56
CA ILE A 428 2.22 -10.17 3.96
C ILE A 428 2.35 -10.91 5.30
N VAL A 429 3.50 -11.58 5.46
CA VAL A 429 3.96 -12.05 6.78
C VAL A 429 5.31 -11.43 7.04
N LEU A 430 5.42 -10.66 8.11
CA LEU A 430 6.64 -9.94 8.45
C LEU A 430 7.26 -10.55 9.71
N HIS A 431 8.53 -10.93 9.65
CA HIS A 431 9.26 -11.20 10.88
C HIS A 431 9.53 -9.88 11.62
N ARG A 432 9.58 -9.95 12.94
CA ARG A 432 9.58 -8.77 13.82
C ARG A 432 10.67 -7.74 13.52
N GLU A 433 11.91 -8.17 13.38
CA GLU A 433 13.04 -7.26 13.15
C GLU A 433 12.83 -6.37 11.90
N PHE A 434 12.29 -6.96 10.82
CA PHE A 434 11.98 -6.20 9.61
C PHE A 434 10.75 -5.31 9.75
N ALA A 435 9.73 -5.75 10.49
CA ALA A 435 8.58 -4.92 10.81
C ALA A 435 8.97 -3.69 11.64
N GLU A 436 9.82 -3.86 12.66
CA GLU A 436 10.39 -2.77 13.47
C GLU A 436 11.22 -1.82 12.61
N TYR A 437 12.09 -2.36 11.75
CA TYR A 437 12.87 -1.58 10.82
C TYR A 437 11.99 -0.68 9.93
N SER A 438 10.82 -1.19 9.50
CA SER A 438 9.88 -0.45 8.63
C SER A 438 9.31 0.84 9.26
N ILE A 439 9.28 0.91 10.59
CA ILE A 439 8.82 2.08 11.35
C ILE A 439 9.95 2.87 12.02
N SER A 440 11.20 2.42 11.88
CA SER A 440 12.37 3.08 12.46
C SER A 440 12.64 4.46 11.84
N ASP A 441 13.44 5.27 12.52
CA ASP A 441 13.90 6.58 12.06
C ASP A 441 15.17 6.51 11.20
N GLU A 442 15.59 5.31 10.77
CA GLU A 442 16.64 5.17 9.77
C GLU A 442 16.25 5.87 8.45
N ASP A 443 17.26 6.34 7.69
CA ASP A 443 17.05 7.22 6.52
C ASP A 443 16.17 6.56 5.44
N LEU A 444 16.41 5.28 5.12
CA LEU A 444 15.66 4.54 4.10
C LEU A 444 14.17 4.36 4.47
N PRO A 445 13.80 3.78 5.63
CA PRO A 445 12.40 3.69 6.06
C PRO A 445 11.70 5.04 6.09
N THR A 446 12.35 6.09 6.62
CA THR A 446 11.77 7.43 6.73
C THR A 446 11.43 8.02 5.36
N LYS A 447 12.37 7.98 4.42
CA LYS A 447 12.15 8.44 3.04
C LYS A 447 11.13 7.60 2.29
N LEU A 448 11.12 6.28 2.50
CA LEU A 448 10.11 5.41 1.89
C LEU A 448 8.71 5.75 2.42
N ARG A 449 8.52 5.99 3.72
CA ARG A 449 7.23 6.41 4.27
C ARG A 449 6.77 7.73 3.64
N ALA A 450 7.68 8.69 3.48
CA ALA A 450 7.38 9.97 2.82
C ALA A 450 6.96 9.77 1.35
N LEU A 451 7.70 8.97 0.58
CA LEU A 451 7.38 8.66 -0.82
C LEU A 451 6.01 7.95 -0.94
N PHE A 452 5.82 6.88 -0.16
CA PHE A 452 4.62 6.04 -0.23
C PHE A 452 3.36 6.70 0.34
N SER A 453 3.48 7.80 1.09
CA SER A 453 2.34 8.65 1.45
C SER A 453 1.60 9.23 0.23
N SER A 454 2.26 9.24 -0.93
CA SER A 454 1.75 9.78 -2.19
C SER A 454 1.60 8.74 -3.30
N ILE A 455 1.66 7.45 -2.95
CA ILE A 455 1.51 6.31 -3.86
C ILE A 455 0.19 5.61 -3.55
N ILE A 456 -0.54 5.21 -4.59
CA ILE A 456 -1.75 4.40 -4.47
C ILE A 456 -1.41 2.94 -4.18
N LEU A 457 -2.26 2.22 -3.44
CA LEU A 457 -2.03 0.81 -3.05
C LEU A 457 -0.64 0.60 -2.39
N PRO A 458 -0.24 1.41 -1.40
CA PRO A 458 1.15 1.43 -0.95
C PRO A 458 1.63 0.12 -0.33
N VAL A 459 0.76 -0.65 0.33
CA VAL A 459 1.14 -1.93 0.97
C VAL A 459 1.52 -2.99 -0.06
N GLU A 460 1.03 -2.89 -1.30
CA GLU A 460 1.41 -3.79 -2.41
C GLU A 460 2.89 -3.63 -2.81
N SER A 461 3.62 -2.62 -2.32
CA SER A 461 5.01 -2.39 -2.75
C SER A 461 5.94 -1.82 -1.68
N PHE A 462 5.43 -1.22 -0.60
CA PHE A 462 6.26 -0.58 0.43
C PHE A 462 7.22 -1.58 1.07
N PHE A 463 6.70 -2.71 1.56
CA PHE A 463 7.53 -3.71 2.26
C PHE A 463 8.46 -4.45 1.29
N HIS A 464 8.02 -4.72 0.06
CA HIS A 464 8.88 -5.29 -0.98
C HIS A 464 10.04 -4.35 -1.27
N THR A 465 9.74 -3.09 -1.59
CA THR A 465 10.73 -2.04 -1.88
C THR A 465 11.69 -1.84 -0.71
N LEU A 466 11.18 -1.77 0.52
CA LEU A 466 12.01 -1.66 1.72
C LEU A 466 12.98 -2.84 1.84
N SER A 467 12.52 -4.06 1.60
CA SER A 467 13.37 -5.25 1.66
C SER A 467 14.48 -5.21 0.62
N TYR A 468 14.16 -4.94 -0.66
CA TYR A 468 15.14 -4.96 -1.74
C TYR A 468 16.23 -3.88 -1.66
N ASN A 469 15.99 -2.81 -0.91
CA ASN A 469 16.95 -1.70 -0.77
C ASN A 469 17.65 -1.69 0.60
N SER A 470 17.38 -2.67 1.47
CA SER A 470 17.93 -2.74 2.82
C SER A 470 18.75 -4.01 3.05
N ARG A 471 19.34 -4.09 4.24
CA ARG A 471 20.01 -5.29 4.78
C ARG A 471 19.12 -6.54 4.83
N PHE A 472 17.80 -6.40 4.68
CA PHE A 472 16.83 -7.50 4.71
C PHE A 472 16.55 -8.14 3.35
N CYS A 473 17.25 -7.76 2.28
CA CYS A 473 16.93 -8.24 0.94
C CYS A 473 17.06 -9.77 0.75
N GLU A 474 17.92 -10.44 1.52
CA GLU A 474 18.05 -11.91 1.50
C GLU A 474 17.16 -12.60 2.55
N ARG A 475 16.41 -11.83 3.35
CA ARG A 475 15.50 -12.29 4.41
C ARG A 475 14.03 -12.15 4.02
N SER A 476 13.73 -12.15 2.71
CA SER A 476 12.38 -12.14 2.16
C SER A 476 12.18 -13.33 1.22
N ILE A 477 11.11 -14.07 1.42
CA ILE A 477 10.75 -15.28 0.67
C ILE A 477 9.71 -14.90 -0.39
N GLY A 478 9.88 -15.46 -1.59
CA GLY A 478 9.02 -15.25 -2.77
C GLY A 478 7.71 -16.03 -2.70
N SER A 479 6.99 -15.88 -1.60
CA SER A 479 5.67 -16.44 -1.31
C SER A 479 5.05 -15.57 -0.24
N ASN A 480 3.73 -15.39 -0.22
CA ASN A 480 3.01 -14.74 0.87
C ASN A 480 2.20 -15.74 1.72
N LEU A 481 2.33 -17.04 1.46
CA LEU A 481 1.54 -18.10 2.10
C LEU A 481 0.03 -17.93 1.90
N ARG A 482 -0.39 -17.41 0.74
CA ARG A 482 -1.80 -17.22 0.37
C ARG A 482 -2.15 -17.91 -0.94
N LEU A 483 -3.42 -18.32 -1.00
CA LEU A 483 -4.10 -18.62 -2.25
C LEU A 483 -5.10 -17.50 -2.52
N THR A 484 -4.82 -16.66 -3.52
CA THR A 484 -5.74 -15.60 -3.96
C THR A 484 -6.46 -16.02 -5.23
N ASN A 485 -7.79 -16.07 -5.21
CA ASN A 485 -8.61 -16.46 -6.35
C ASN A 485 -8.71 -15.34 -7.40
N TRP A 486 -7.63 -15.11 -8.17
CA TRP A 486 -7.62 -14.17 -9.28
C TRP A 486 -8.36 -14.73 -10.49
N ASN A 487 -9.57 -14.23 -10.75
CA ASN A 487 -10.34 -14.57 -11.95
C ASN A 487 -10.49 -13.34 -12.87
N ARG A 488 -9.39 -12.96 -13.52
CA ARG A 488 -9.42 -11.91 -14.55
C ARG A 488 -9.82 -12.56 -15.87
N LYS A 489 -10.94 -12.13 -16.47
CA LYS A 489 -11.23 -12.45 -17.88
C LYS A 489 -10.07 -11.86 -18.71
N GLN A 490 -9.34 -12.73 -19.41
CA GLN A 490 -8.24 -12.31 -20.28
C GLN A 490 -8.75 -11.53 -21.48
#